data_AF-A0A8J7HCA8-F1
#
_entry.id   AF-A0A8J7HCA8-F1
#
_cell.length_a   1.000
_cell.length_b   1.000
_cell.length_c   1.000
_cell.angle_alpha   90.00
_cell.angle_beta   90.00
_cell.angle_gamma   90.00
#
_symmetry.space_group_name_H-M   'P 1'
#
loop_
_entity.id
_entity.type
_entity.pdbx_description
1 polymer ?
#
loop_
_entity_poly.entity_id
_entity_poly.type
_entity_poly.pdbx_seq_one_letter_code
_entity_poly.pdbx_strand_id
1 'polypeptide(L)'
;MKKLNIKSIVIYTIILVFIFVAVREIIISKSDESSSSSPLENTLNAENTMEEVLDEQNLDEDNEEKETNVTIAETVSTVYDGLPQHVIDVMKKSIELPDPNPIVGVGRGTEFGEVTETAIQNAGGLGDVIEEGDVVLIKPNLCMNARPDTPTTTDYRVVQKVVEMVKEEGASKVIIAEGGFMGKNFSEAALQRNLYNTIEDVEFVNINDFGQEDCYALVTENSILGKELLVPKVYMEADKVITVAKLKTHFQPEAVVTLSIKNCYGAISSKLYGTSNKIGLHNMGFVETMIEINKIRRPDFAVIDGIIGGEGYGPVDNTPVESNIIFAGKDIAAVDTIALNFMGFELDQVPHVKAAGENNLGITDYDQIQVEGANIEEIKMSFDR
;
A
#
# COMPACT_ATOMS: atom_id res chain seq x y z
N MET A 1 -11.51 1.37 31.70
CA MET A 1 -11.67 2.68 31.02
C MET A 1 -13.17 2.93 30.82
N LYS A 2 -13.70 4.08 31.26
CA LYS A 2 -15.14 4.39 31.16
C LYS A 2 -15.51 4.69 29.70
N LYS A 3 -16.51 4.00 29.14
CA LYS A 3 -17.11 4.33 27.84
C LYS A 3 -17.63 5.77 27.88
N LEU A 4 -17.08 6.66 27.06
CA LEU A 4 -17.68 7.97 26.83
C LEU A 4 -19.03 7.75 26.13
N ASN A 5 -20.10 8.34 26.67
CA ASN A 5 -21.43 8.31 26.06
C ASN A 5 -21.39 9.14 24.77
N ILE A 6 -22.04 8.67 23.70
CA ILE A 6 -22.17 9.34 22.40
C ILE A 6 -22.65 10.79 22.57
N LYS A 7 -23.54 11.07 23.53
CA LYS A 7 -23.97 12.44 23.87
C LYS A 7 -22.80 13.34 24.31
N SER A 8 -21.82 12.81 25.02
CA SER A 8 -20.62 13.55 25.40
C SER A 8 -19.74 13.85 24.19
N ILE A 9 -19.61 12.93 23.23
CA ILE A 9 -18.82 13.13 22.00
C ILE A 9 -19.43 14.24 21.13
N VAL A 10 -20.76 14.24 20.99
CA VAL A 10 -21.49 15.29 20.25
C VAL A 10 -21.32 16.65 20.93
N ILE A 11 -21.46 16.72 22.26
CA ILE A 11 -21.24 17.96 23.01
C ILE A 11 -19.80 18.48 22.86
N TYR A 12 -18.79 17.60 22.94
CA TYR A 12 -17.40 18.00 22.73
C TYR A 12 -17.14 18.50 21.30
N THR A 13 -17.78 17.89 20.30
CA THR A 13 -17.66 18.29 18.90
C THR A 13 -18.28 19.67 18.67
N ILE A 14 -19.47 19.92 19.22
CA ILE A 14 -20.14 21.23 19.16
C ILE A 14 -19.29 22.31 19.86
N ILE A 15 -18.76 22.01 21.06
CA ILE A 15 -17.88 22.93 21.79
C ILE A 15 -16.62 23.25 20.98
N LEU A 16 -16.01 22.25 20.33
CA LEU A 16 -14.83 22.45 19.47
C LEU A 16 -15.15 23.33 18.25
N VAL A 17 -16.31 23.15 17.62
CA VAL A 17 -16.76 23.99 16.50
C VAL A 17 -16.97 25.44 16.96
N PHE A 18 -17.60 25.65 18.13
CA PHE A 18 -17.76 26.99 18.71
C PHE A 18 -16.43 27.66 19.05
N ILE A 19 -15.48 26.91 19.61
CA ILE A 19 -14.12 27.41 19.86
C ILE A 19 -13.44 27.79 18.54
N PHE A 20 -13.60 26.97 17.49
CA PHE A 20 -12.99 27.24 16.19
C PHE A 20 -13.57 28.50 15.52
N VAL A 21 -14.89 28.69 15.61
CA VAL A 21 -15.58 29.90 15.12
C VAL A 21 -15.15 31.13 15.93
N ALA A 22 -15.10 31.04 17.25
CA ALA A 22 -14.67 32.15 18.11
C ALA A 22 -13.19 32.53 17.87
N VAL A 23 -12.30 31.54 17.70
CA VAL A 23 -10.89 31.77 17.36
C VAL A 23 -10.75 32.40 15.98
N ARG A 24 -11.54 31.96 14.99
CA ARG A 24 -11.55 32.53 13.64
C ARG A 24 -12.01 33.99 13.67
N GLU A 25 -13.04 34.33 14.43
CA GLU A 25 -13.51 35.72 14.56
C GLU A 25 -12.50 36.62 15.30
N ILE A 26 -11.81 36.10 16.33
CA ILE A 26 -10.73 36.84 17.01
C ILE A 26 -9.54 37.09 16.09
N ILE A 27 -9.23 36.15 15.19
CA ILE A 27 -8.16 36.31 14.19
C ILE A 27 -8.56 37.37 13.17
N ILE A 28 -9.81 37.35 12.69
CA ILE A 28 -10.34 38.34 11.74
C ILE A 28 -10.42 39.73 12.40
N SER A 29 -10.80 39.83 13.67
CA SER A 29 -10.84 41.10 14.39
C SER A 29 -9.46 41.70 14.71
N LYS A 30 -8.39 40.90 14.60
CA LYS A 30 -6.99 41.35 14.75
C LYS A 30 -6.33 41.74 13.42
N SER A 31 -6.93 41.38 12.27
CA SER A 31 -6.43 41.77 10.95
C SER A 31 -6.97 43.11 10.44
N ASP A 32 -7.98 43.68 11.09
CA ASP A 32 -8.58 44.98 10.74
C ASP A 32 -8.41 46.02 11.86
N GLU A 33 -7.19 46.52 12.08
CA GLU A 33 -6.99 47.79 12.78
C GLU A 33 -7.23 48.97 11.81
N SER A 34 -8.49 49.21 11.45
CA SER A 34 -8.97 50.55 11.09
C SER A 34 -10.49 50.64 11.11
N SER A 35 -11.07 50.89 12.29
CA SER A 35 -12.15 51.88 12.51
C SER A 35 -12.88 51.61 13.82
N SER A 36 -13.32 52.71 14.42
CA SER A 36 -13.76 52.87 15.80
C SER A 36 -15.20 52.42 16.08
N SER A 37 -15.42 51.59 17.10
CA SER A 37 -16.48 51.75 18.13
C SER A 37 -16.46 50.60 19.16
N SER A 38 -16.93 50.87 20.38
CA SER A 38 -16.73 50.07 21.61
C SER A 38 -17.72 48.91 21.80
N PRO A 39 -17.34 47.78 22.46
CA PRO A 39 -18.19 46.60 22.61
C PRO A 39 -18.91 46.56 23.98
N LEU A 40 -20.20 46.90 24.02
CA LEU A 40 -21.07 46.66 25.18
C LEU A 40 -22.55 46.85 24.80
N GLU A 41 -23.11 46.02 23.91
CA GLU A 41 -24.58 46.02 23.68
C GLU A 41 -25.22 44.74 23.08
N ASN A 42 -24.50 43.62 22.87
CA ASN A 42 -25.07 42.44 22.18
C ASN A 42 -25.37 41.21 23.06
N THR A 43 -25.54 41.36 24.37
CA THR A 43 -25.76 40.24 25.31
C THR A 43 -27.20 40.13 25.87
N LEU A 44 -28.22 40.63 25.16
CA LEU A 44 -29.62 40.56 25.65
C LEU A 44 -30.67 40.00 24.68
N ASN A 45 -30.29 39.43 23.54
CA ASN A 45 -31.24 38.81 22.59
C ASN A 45 -31.10 37.28 22.43
N ALA A 46 -30.40 36.59 23.34
CA ALA A 46 -30.11 35.16 23.22
C ALA A 46 -31.00 34.23 24.09
N GLU A 47 -31.93 34.77 24.88
CA GLU A 47 -32.74 33.94 25.81
C GLU A 47 -34.18 33.65 25.32
N ASN A 48 -34.67 34.30 24.26
CA ASN A 48 -36.04 34.09 23.75
C ASN A 48 -36.14 33.15 22.54
N THR A 49 -35.05 32.52 22.08
CA THR A 49 -35.05 31.59 20.93
C THR A 49 -34.87 30.13 21.32
N MET A 50 -34.90 29.78 22.62
CA MET A 50 -34.76 28.39 23.08
C MET A 50 -36.07 27.63 23.30
N GLU A 51 -37.22 28.30 23.31
CA GLU A 51 -38.52 27.62 23.48
C GLU A 51 -39.21 27.25 22.15
N GLU A 52 -38.83 27.85 21.01
CA GLU A 52 -39.39 27.48 19.69
C GLU A 52 -38.61 26.35 18.99
N VAL A 53 -37.38 26.03 19.42
CA VAL A 53 -36.56 24.98 18.78
C VAL A 53 -36.81 23.58 19.36
N LEU A 54 -37.56 23.47 20.47
CA LEU A 54 -37.81 22.19 21.13
C LEU A 54 -39.10 21.48 20.69
N ASP A 55 -39.93 22.10 19.84
CA ASP A 55 -41.19 21.50 19.34
C ASP A 55 -41.10 20.95 17.90
N GLU A 56 -39.97 21.12 17.19
CA GLU A 56 -39.76 20.57 15.83
C GLU A 56 -39.02 19.21 15.81
N GLN A 57 -38.63 18.63 16.94
CA GLN A 57 -37.91 17.34 17.01
C GLN A 57 -38.82 16.10 17.04
N ASN A 58 -39.93 16.10 16.30
CA ASN A 58 -40.70 14.89 16.00
C ASN A 58 -40.78 14.65 14.48
N LEU A 59 -39.62 14.62 13.82
CA LEU A 59 -39.50 14.18 12.44
C LEU A 59 -38.53 12.99 12.35
N ASP A 60 -39.17 11.81 12.29
CA ASP A 60 -38.77 10.56 11.63
C ASP A 60 -37.29 10.14 11.65
N GLU A 61 -36.95 9.24 12.58
CA GLU A 61 -35.71 8.43 12.58
C GLU A 61 -35.50 7.66 11.24
N ASP A 62 -36.58 7.42 10.48
CA ASP A 62 -36.53 6.79 9.16
C ASP A 62 -35.90 7.69 8.06
N ASN A 63 -35.80 9.00 8.28
CA ASN A 63 -35.23 9.96 7.32
C ASN A 63 -33.70 10.14 7.52
N GLU A 64 -33.20 10.06 8.75
CA GLU A 64 -31.75 10.10 9.03
C GLU A 64 -31.04 8.84 8.50
N GLU A 65 -31.64 7.66 8.62
CA GLU A 65 -31.11 6.43 7.99
C GLU A 65 -31.14 6.52 6.46
N LYS A 66 -32.14 7.19 5.86
CA LYS A 66 -32.18 7.41 4.41
C LYS A 66 -31.15 8.43 3.96
N GLU A 67 -30.99 9.56 4.64
CA GLU A 67 -30.00 10.59 4.27
C GLU A 67 -28.55 10.11 4.44
N THR A 68 -28.25 9.34 5.49
CA THR A 68 -26.92 8.71 5.67
C THR A 68 -26.65 7.62 4.65
N ASN A 69 -27.64 6.78 4.31
CA ASN A 69 -27.49 5.79 3.24
C ASN A 69 -27.38 6.43 1.86
N VAL A 70 -28.05 7.56 1.61
CA VAL A 70 -27.94 8.35 0.37
C VAL A 70 -26.56 9.01 0.26
N THR A 71 -26.01 9.59 1.33
CA THR A 71 -24.65 10.18 1.30
C THR A 71 -23.55 9.15 1.12
N ILE A 72 -23.66 7.96 1.74
CA ILE A 72 -22.70 6.87 1.52
C ILE A 72 -22.82 6.35 0.07
N ALA A 73 -24.04 6.11 -0.43
CA ALA A 73 -24.25 5.65 -1.80
C ALA A 73 -23.81 6.67 -2.86
N GLU A 74 -24.02 7.96 -2.63
CA GLU A 74 -23.54 9.05 -3.51
C GLU A 74 -22.01 9.16 -3.49
N THR A 75 -21.37 8.98 -2.34
CA THR A 75 -19.90 8.96 -2.24
C THR A 75 -19.30 7.75 -2.98
N VAL A 76 -19.90 6.56 -2.83
CA VAL A 76 -19.52 5.32 -3.54
C VAL A 76 -19.72 5.46 -5.06
N SER A 77 -20.79 6.14 -5.48
CA SER A 77 -21.10 6.37 -6.91
C SER A 77 -20.01 7.18 -7.62
N THR A 78 -19.48 8.22 -6.97
CA THR A 78 -18.52 9.15 -7.61
C THR A 78 -17.11 8.59 -7.80
N VAL A 79 -16.69 7.63 -6.97
CA VAL A 79 -15.34 7.04 -7.03
C VAL A 79 -15.09 6.28 -8.33
N TYR A 80 -16.12 5.67 -8.92
CA TYR A 80 -16.00 4.85 -10.11
C TYR A 80 -16.42 5.56 -11.40
N ASP A 81 -16.86 6.81 -11.31
CA ASP A 81 -17.41 7.55 -12.44
C ASP A 81 -16.37 7.72 -13.56
N GLY A 82 -16.71 7.25 -14.76
CA GLY A 82 -15.86 7.36 -15.95
C GLY A 82 -14.71 6.35 -16.03
N LEU A 83 -14.57 5.44 -15.06
CA LEU A 83 -13.57 4.36 -15.12
C LEU A 83 -14.04 3.20 -16.02
N PRO A 84 -13.12 2.54 -16.75
CA PRO A 84 -13.44 1.30 -17.45
C PRO A 84 -13.90 0.21 -16.47
N GLN A 85 -14.85 -0.63 -16.91
CA GLN A 85 -15.43 -1.67 -16.06
C GLN A 85 -14.38 -2.61 -15.42
N HIS A 86 -13.37 -3.02 -16.19
CA HIS A 86 -12.31 -3.89 -15.67
C HIS A 86 -11.50 -3.23 -14.53
N VAL A 87 -11.26 -1.91 -14.57
CA VAL A 87 -10.59 -1.17 -13.49
C VAL A 87 -11.44 -1.15 -12.23
N ILE A 88 -12.76 -0.96 -12.39
CA ILE A 88 -13.72 -1.00 -11.28
C ILE A 88 -13.73 -2.37 -10.62
N ASP A 89 -13.77 -3.44 -11.42
CA ASP A 89 -13.77 -4.82 -10.93
C ASP A 89 -12.50 -5.14 -10.15
N VAL A 90 -11.35 -4.68 -10.67
CA VAL A 90 -10.04 -4.77 -10.01
C VAL A 90 -10.00 -4.02 -8.66
N MET A 91 -10.54 -2.80 -8.59
CA MET A 91 -10.59 -2.03 -7.34
C MET A 91 -11.50 -2.72 -6.32
N LYS A 92 -12.66 -3.23 -6.74
CA LYS A 92 -13.58 -3.97 -5.86
C LYS A 92 -12.95 -5.24 -5.32
N LYS A 93 -12.29 -6.03 -6.17
CA LYS A 93 -11.53 -7.23 -5.75
C LYS A 93 -10.45 -6.89 -4.73
N SER A 94 -9.77 -5.76 -4.90
CA SER A 94 -8.65 -5.35 -4.04
C SER A 94 -9.07 -5.06 -2.58
N ILE A 95 -10.35 -4.75 -2.34
CA ILE A 95 -10.90 -4.48 -1.01
C ILE A 95 -11.73 -5.65 -0.45
N GLU A 96 -11.83 -6.77 -1.17
CA GLU A 96 -12.46 -7.98 -0.63
C GLU A 96 -11.71 -8.45 0.63
N LEU A 97 -12.47 -8.98 1.59
CA LEU A 97 -11.91 -9.51 2.82
C LEU A 97 -10.90 -10.62 2.51
N PRO A 98 -9.76 -10.65 3.20
CA PRO A 98 -8.74 -11.66 2.97
C PRO A 98 -9.24 -13.05 3.38
N ASP A 99 -8.58 -14.08 2.86
CA ASP A 99 -8.74 -15.44 3.35
C ASP A 99 -8.41 -15.47 4.85
N PRO A 100 -9.31 -15.96 5.73
CA PRO A 100 -9.03 -16.03 7.16
C PRO A 100 -7.91 -17.01 7.54
N ASN A 101 -7.47 -17.89 6.63
CA ASN A 101 -6.39 -18.86 6.89
C ASN A 101 -5.38 -18.85 5.72
N PRO A 102 -4.64 -17.75 5.50
CA PRO A 102 -3.75 -17.65 4.38
C PRO A 102 -2.55 -18.58 4.54
N ILE A 103 -2.08 -19.13 3.43
CA ILE A 103 -0.88 -19.95 3.36
C ILE A 103 0.30 -19.08 2.90
N VAL A 104 1.40 -19.14 3.65
CA VAL A 104 2.70 -18.57 3.27
C VAL A 104 3.68 -19.72 3.04
N GLY A 105 4.13 -19.84 1.80
CA GLY A 105 5.15 -20.79 1.40
C GLY A 105 6.56 -20.25 1.64
N VAL A 106 7.45 -21.11 2.14
CA VAL A 106 8.82 -20.77 2.49
C VAL A 106 9.78 -21.72 1.80
N GLY A 107 10.65 -21.19 0.95
CA GLY A 107 11.78 -21.89 0.36
C GLY A 107 13.08 -21.51 1.05
N ARG A 108 13.99 -22.47 1.27
CA ARG A 108 15.31 -22.20 1.86
C ARG A 108 16.43 -22.85 1.03
N GLY A 109 17.46 -22.08 0.70
CA GLY A 109 18.63 -22.54 -0.02
C GLY A 109 19.37 -21.41 -0.75
N THR A 110 20.36 -21.78 -1.55
CA THR A 110 21.22 -20.85 -2.32
C THR A 110 20.90 -20.84 -3.82
N GLU A 111 20.19 -21.85 -4.32
CA GLU A 111 19.85 -21.98 -5.74
C GLU A 111 18.60 -21.18 -6.08
N PHE A 112 18.80 -19.96 -6.58
CA PHE A 112 17.74 -18.95 -6.75
C PHE A 112 16.46 -19.46 -7.40
N GLY A 113 16.58 -20.22 -8.49
CA GLY A 113 15.42 -20.80 -9.18
C GLY A 113 14.69 -21.84 -8.33
N GLU A 114 15.41 -22.84 -7.81
CA GLU A 114 14.81 -23.93 -7.04
C GLU A 114 14.16 -23.44 -5.73
N VAL A 115 14.80 -22.49 -5.05
CA VAL A 115 14.30 -21.92 -3.79
C VAL A 115 13.03 -21.09 -4.04
N THR A 116 13.01 -20.32 -5.13
CA THR A 116 11.83 -19.53 -5.52
C THR A 116 10.67 -20.45 -5.89
N GLU A 117 10.91 -21.47 -6.72
CA GLU A 117 9.90 -22.47 -7.10
C GLU A 117 9.35 -23.19 -5.86
N THR A 118 10.22 -23.63 -4.96
CA THR A 118 9.83 -24.31 -3.71
C THR A 118 8.92 -23.42 -2.86
N ALA A 119 9.26 -22.15 -2.69
CA ALA A 119 8.43 -21.22 -1.92
C ALA A 119 7.04 -21.05 -2.55
N ILE A 120 6.98 -20.88 -3.88
CA ILE A 120 5.72 -20.72 -4.61
C ILE A 120 4.86 -21.99 -4.53
N GLN A 121 5.46 -23.17 -4.70
CA GLN A 121 4.75 -24.45 -4.60
C GLN A 121 4.23 -24.70 -3.18
N ASN A 122 5.02 -24.37 -2.15
CA ASN A 122 4.57 -24.45 -0.75
C ASN A 122 3.41 -23.48 -0.45
N ALA A 123 3.30 -22.38 -1.19
CA ALA A 123 2.19 -21.43 -1.10
C ALA A 123 0.93 -21.88 -1.87
N GLY A 124 0.95 -23.05 -2.51
CA GLY A 124 -0.15 -23.59 -3.31
C GLY A 124 0.03 -23.47 -4.83
N GLY A 125 1.17 -22.97 -5.31
CA GLY A 125 1.44 -22.77 -6.74
C GLY A 125 0.80 -21.49 -7.30
N LEU A 126 0.73 -21.39 -8.63
CA LEU A 126 0.14 -20.25 -9.34
C LEU A 126 -1.12 -20.59 -10.14
N GLY A 127 -1.48 -21.88 -10.26
CA GLY A 127 -2.61 -22.33 -11.09
C GLY A 127 -4.01 -21.90 -10.62
N ASP A 128 -4.16 -21.39 -9.39
CA ASP A 128 -5.41 -20.74 -8.92
C ASP A 128 -5.31 -19.21 -8.90
N VAL A 129 -4.16 -18.67 -9.28
CA VAL A 129 -3.89 -17.23 -9.40
C VAL A 129 -3.98 -16.79 -10.85
N ILE A 130 -3.32 -17.53 -11.76
CA ILE A 130 -3.14 -17.20 -13.17
C ILE A 130 -4.06 -18.07 -14.02
N GLU A 131 -4.73 -17.44 -14.97
CA GLU A 131 -5.60 -18.09 -15.94
C GLU A 131 -4.96 -18.08 -17.35
N GLU A 132 -5.32 -19.06 -18.18
CA GLU A 132 -4.84 -19.12 -19.57
C GLU A 132 -5.24 -17.85 -20.31
N GLY A 133 -4.25 -17.18 -20.91
CA GLY A 133 -4.45 -15.94 -21.64
C GLY A 133 -4.17 -14.66 -20.85
N ASP A 134 -3.95 -14.73 -19.53
CA ASP A 134 -3.71 -13.55 -18.70
C ASP A 134 -2.51 -12.71 -19.17
N VAL A 135 -2.66 -11.39 -19.05
CA VAL A 135 -1.55 -10.44 -19.05
C VAL A 135 -1.10 -10.24 -17.61
N VAL A 136 0.09 -10.74 -17.29
CA VAL A 136 0.63 -10.71 -15.92
C VAL A 136 1.70 -9.64 -15.79
N LEU A 137 1.51 -8.72 -14.84
CA LEU A 137 2.53 -7.74 -14.48
C LEU A 137 3.32 -8.22 -13.27
N ILE A 138 4.63 -8.33 -13.43
CA ILE A 138 5.59 -8.64 -12.38
C ILE A 138 6.28 -7.35 -11.95
N LYS A 139 6.25 -7.09 -10.65
CA LYS A 139 6.74 -5.84 -10.07
C LYS A 139 7.92 -6.08 -9.12
N PRO A 140 9.17 -6.06 -9.61
CA PRO A 140 10.37 -6.26 -8.78
C PRO A 140 10.70 -5.04 -7.91
N ASN A 141 11.55 -5.21 -6.88
CA ASN A 141 12.14 -4.09 -6.16
C ASN A 141 13.48 -3.67 -6.80
N LEU A 142 13.48 -2.67 -7.69
CA LEU A 142 14.70 -2.21 -8.37
C LEU A 142 15.21 -0.85 -7.87
N CYS A 143 14.98 -0.52 -6.60
CA CYS A 143 15.41 0.68 -5.88
C CYS A 143 16.42 1.59 -6.63
N MET A 144 17.59 1.07 -6.96
CA MET A 144 18.55 1.70 -7.87
C MET A 144 19.24 0.68 -8.78
N ASN A 145 20.12 1.15 -9.67
CA ASN A 145 20.92 0.28 -10.53
C ASN A 145 22.00 -0.43 -9.68
N ALA A 146 21.64 -1.58 -9.13
CA ALA A 146 22.51 -2.42 -8.33
C ALA A 146 22.91 -3.70 -9.09
N ARG A 147 23.96 -4.35 -8.62
CA ARG A 147 24.38 -5.66 -9.12
C ARG A 147 23.60 -6.74 -8.35
N PRO A 148 23.42 -7.95 -8.91
CA PRO A 148 22.68 -9.03 -8.25
C PRO A 148 23.33 -9.51 -6.94
N ASP A 149 24.62 -9.26 -6.75
CA ASP A 149 25.37 -9.61 -5.54
C ASP A 149 25.14 -8.67 -4.34
N THR A 150 24.20 -7.71 -4.45
CA THR A 150 23.85 -6.79 -3.36
C THR A 150 22.38 -6.94 -2.93
N PRO A 151 22.04 -6.65 -1.66
CA PRO A 151 20.67 -6.72 -1.18
C PRO A 151 19.83 -5.50 -1.58
N THR A 152 20.35 -4.63 -2.43
CA THR A 152 19.69 -3.37 -2.79
C THR A 152 18.46 -3.59 -3.66
N THR A 153 18.47 -4.61 -4.52
CA THR A 153 17.38 -4.92 -5.45
C THR A 153 17.08 -6.40 -5.50
N THR A 154 15.86 -6.75 -5.93
CA THR A 154 15.47 -8.13 -6.22
C THR A 154 16.38 -8.74 -7.29
N ASP A 155 16.92 -9.93 -7.02
CA ASP A 155 17.78 -10.64 -7.96
C ASP A 155 17.01 -11.08 -9.21
N TYR A 156 17.62 -10.91 -10.38
CA TYR A 156 17.01 -11.25 -11.67
C TYR A 156 16.64 -12.73 -11.76
N ARG A 157 17.36 -13.64 -11.08
CA ARG A 157 17.10 -15.09 -11.11
C ARG A 157 15.81 -15.46 -10.40
N VAL A 158 15.45 -14.72 -9.34
CA VAL A 158 14.14 -14.87 -8.67
C VAL A 158 13.04 -14.44 -9.63
N VAL A 159 13.18 -13.26 -10.24
CA VAL A 159 12.20 -12.74 -11.20
C VAL A 159 12.07 -13.65 -12.41
N GLN A 160 13.20 -14.15 -12.94
CA GLN A 160 13.22 -15.09 -14.05
C GLN A 160 12.41 -16.36 -13.72
N LYS A 161 12.61 -16.94 -12.53
CA LYS A 161 11.82 -18.11 -12.13
C LYS A 161 10.33 -17.79 -12.01
N VAL A 162 9.96 -16.63 -11.47
CA VAL A 162 8.55 -16.19 -11.45
C VAL A 162 8.00 -16.07 -12.87
N VAL A 163 8.75 -15.49 -13.82
CA VAL A 163 8.36 -15.38 -15.24
C VAL A 163 8.14 -16.76 -15.86
N GLU A 164 9.04 -17.71 -15.62
CA GLU A 164 8.92 -19.10 -16.10
C GLU A 164 7.62 -19.75 -15.61
N MET A 165 7.37 -19.71 -14.30
CA MET A 165 6.17 -20.32 -13.70
C MET A 165 4.88 -19.62 -14.17
N VAL A 166 4.89 -18.30 -14.31
CA VAL A 166 3.75 -17.54 -14.87
C VAL A 166 3.41 -17.98 -16.30
N LYS A 167 4.43 -18.20 -17.13
CA LYS A 167 4.23 -18.67 -18.50
C LYS A 167 3.78 -20.13 -18.55
N GLU A 168 4.24 -20.97 -17.63
CA GLU A 168 3.81 -22.37 -17.50
C GLU A 168 2.31 -22.49 -17.19
N GLU A 169 1.75 -21.54 -16.42
CA GLU A 169 0.30 -21.46 -16.17
C GLU A 169 -0.51 -20.90 -17.36
N GLY A 170 0.15 -20.50 -18.44
CA GLY A 170 -0.52 -20.10 -19.69
C GLY A 170 -0.74 -18.59 -19.88
N ALA A 171 -0.02 -17.74 -19.14
CA ALA A 171 -0.05 -16.30 -19.37
C ALA A 171 0.32 -15.95 -20.82
N SER A 172 -0.47 -15.10 -21.47
CA SER A 172 -0.23 -14.70 -22.88
C SER A 172 0.87 -13.64 -23.00
N LYS A 173 1.08 -12.86 -21.93
CA LYS A 173 2.04 -11.76 -21.90
C LYS A 173 2.53 -11.54 -20.47
N VAL A 174 3.84 -11.28 -20.34
CA VAL A 174 4.46 -10.90 -19.07
C VAL A 174 5.10 -9.53 -19.19
N ILE A 175 4.75 -8.63 -18.27
CA ILE A 175 5.27 -7.26 -18.19
C ILE A 175 6.07 -7.13 -16.91
N ILE A 176 7.34 -6.73 -16.98
CA ILE A 176 8.15 -6.39 -15.81
C ILE A 176 8.14 -4.88 -15.64
N ALA A 177 7.43 -4.38 -14.64
CA ALA A 177 7.21 -2.94 -14.43
C ALA A 177 7.74 -2.45 -13.09
N GLU A 178 8.45 -1.32 -13.08
CA GLU A 178 8.95 -0.72 -11.85
C GLU A 178 9.15 0.80 -11.96
N GLY A 179 8.82 1.50 -10.88
CA GLY A 179 9.01 2.94 -10.69
C GLY A 179 10.01 3.22 -9.56
N GLY A 180 11.26 2.81 -9.75
CA GLY A 180 12.30 2.85 -8.73
C GLY A 180 12.78 4.27 -8.38
N PHE A 181 13.59 4.37 -7.32
CA PHE A 181 14.00 5.64 -6.70
C PHE A 181 14.89 6.52 -7.61
N MET A 182 15.71 5.93 -8.48
CA MET A 182 16.56 6.70 -9.40
C MET A 182 15.87 7.13 -10.71
N GLY A 183 14.65 6.67 -10.97
CA GLY A 183 13.88 7.08 -12.15
C GLY A 183 14.35 6.52 -13.50
N LYS A 184 15.43 5.72 -13.53
CA LYS A 184 16.09 5.20 -14.75
C LYS A 184 16.12 3.68 -14.81
N ASN A 185 15.14 3.05 -14.16
CA ASN A 185 14.94 1.62 -14.19
C ASN A 185 14.82 1.16 -15.65
N PHE A 186 15.39 0.00 -15.97
CA PHE A 186 15.39 -0.60 -17.32
C PHE A 186 16.08 0.20 -18.45
N SER A 187 16.84 1.25 -18.14
CA SER A 187 17.83 1.76 -19.11
C SER A 187 18.82 0.64 -19.49
N GLU A 188 19.40 0.67 -20.70
CA GLU A 188 20.33 -0.37 -21.16
C GLU A 188 21.45 -0.62 -20.12
N ALA A 189 22.03 0.44 -19.57
CA ALA A 189 23.05 0.35 -18.53
C ALA A 189 22.51 -0.25 -17.21
N ALA A 190 21.26 -0.01 -16.86
CA ALA A 190 20.63 -0.62 -15.68
C ALA A 190 20.43 -2.12 -15.89
N LEU A 191 19.85 -2.50 -17.05
CA LEU A 191 19.60 -3.90 -17.42
C LEU A 191 20.89 -4.71 -17.48
N GLN A 192 21.95 -4.16 -18.08
CA GLN A 192 23.26 -4.81 -18.11
C GLN A 192 23.87 -4.95 -16.71
N ARG A 193 23.64 -3.98 -15.82
CA ARG A 193 24.22 -3.98 -14.48
C ARG A 193 23.53 -4.96 -13.54
N ASN A 194 22.21 -5.06 -13.62
CA ASN A 194 21.39 -5.95 -12.78
C ASN A 194 21.09 -7.31 -13.44
N LEU A 195 21.54 -7.51 -14.69
CA LEU A 195 21.34 -8.70 -15.52
C LEU A 195 19.87 -8.99 -15.90
N TYR A 196 18.96 -8.04 -15.74
CA TYR A 196 17.56 -8.25 -16.16
C TYR A 196 17.40 -8.37 -17.68
N ASN A 197 18.35 -7.89 -18.48
CA ASN A 197 18.36 -8.14 -19.93
C ASN A 197 18.47 -9.62 -20.31
N THR A 198 18.78 -10.51 -19.36
CA THR A 198 18.82 -11.96 -19.59
C THR A 198 17.45 -12.63 -19.51
N ILE A 199 16.43 -11.92 -19.02
CA ILE A 199 15.05 -12.42 -18.96
C ILE A 199 14.40 -12.21 -20.33
N GLU A 200 14.05 -13.32 -20.98
CA GLU A 200 13.51 -13.33 -22.35
C GLU A 200 11.97 -13.38 -22.39
N ASP A 201 11.40 -12.98 -23.53
CA ASP A 201 9.97 -12.84 -23.82
C ASP A 201 9.18 -12.14 -22.71
N VAL A 202 9.66 -10.95 -22.32
CA VAL A 202 8.99 -10.03 -21.39
C VAL A 202 9.02 -8.61 -21.95
N GLU A 203 8.07 -7.79 -21.55
CA GLU A 203 8.09 -6.35 -21.79
C GLU A 203 8.61 -5.62 -20.55
N PHE A 204 9.67 -4.80 -20.69
CA PHE A 204 10.16 -3.97 -19.60
C PHE A 204 9.49 -2.59 -19.62
N VAL A 205 8.89 -2.18 -18.51
CA VAL A 205 8.17 -0.91 -18.36
C VAL A 205 8.73 -0.10 -17.20
N ASN A 206 9.36 1.04 -17.51
CA ASN A 206 9.75 1.99 -16.48
C ASN A 206 8.58 2.92 -16.16
N ILE A 207 7.93 2.69 -15.01
CA ILE A 207 6.75 3.45 -14.58
C ILE A 207 7.06 4.95 -14.45
N ASN A 208 8.30 5.31 -14.15
CA ASN A 208 8.69 6.71 -14.04
C ASN A 208 8.72 7.44 -15.38
N ASP A 209 8.60 6.77 -16.53
CA ASP A 209 8.53 7.43 -17.83
C ASP A 209 7.12 7.87 -18.22
N PHE A 210 6.11 7.50 -17.43
CA PHE A 210 4.72 7.86 -17.65
C PHE A 210 4.37 9.29 -17.22
N GLY A 211 3.53 9.92 -18.04
CA GLY A 211 2.84 11.18 -17.78
C GLY A 211 1.51 11.00 -17.05
N GLN A 212 0.77 12.09 -16.86
CA GLN A 212 -0.55 12.03 -16.22
C GLN A 212 -1.57 11.31 -17.12
N GLU A 213 -1.44 11.44 -18.44
CA GLU A 213 -2.28 10.82 -19.46
C GLU A 213 -2.19 9.29 -19.49
N ASP A 214 -1.10 8.74 -18.99
CA ASP A 214 -0.84 7.30 -18.88
C ASP A 214 -1.41 6.71 -17.57
N CYS A 215 -2.05 7.53 -16.73
CA CYS A 215 -2.54 7.15 -15.42
C CYS A 215 -4.07 7.30 -15.34
N TYR A 216 -4.65 6.57 -14.38
CA TYR A 216 -5.93 6.93 -13.79
C TYR A 216 -5.68 7.75 -12.52
N ALA A 217 -6.50 8.77 -12.26
CA ALA A 217 -6.55 9.43 -10.96
C ALA A 217 -7.57 8.69 -10.09
N LEU A 218 -7.10 7.96 -9.09
CA LEU A 218 -7.91 7.01 -8.32
C LEU A 218 -7.85 7.34 -6.83
N VAL A 219 -8.99 7.24 -6.17
CA VAL A 219 -9.12 7.29 -4.71
C VAL A 219 -10.04 6.14 -4.29
N THR A 220 -9.82 5.54 -3.13
CA THR A 220 -10.68 4.48 -2.62
C THR A 220 -11.77 5.03 -1.69
N GLU A 221 -12.86 4.28 -1.57
CA GLU A 221 -13.83 4.51 -0.51
C GLU A 221 -13.15 4.43 0.85
N ASN A 222 -13.43 5.39 1.73
CA ASN A 222 -12.76 5.49 3.04
C ASN A 222 -11.23 5.58 2.92
N SER A 223 -10.73 6.26 1.87
CA SER A 223 -9.32 6.57 1.71
C SER A 223 -8.76 7.24 2.96
N ILE A 224 -7.70 6.65 3.52
CA ILE A 224 -6.98 7.25 4.65
C ILE A 224 -6.01 8.34 4.19
N LEU A 225 -5.63 8.33 2.91
CA LEU A 225 -4.83 9.36 2.28
C LEU A 225 -5.66 10.63 1.99
N GLY A 226 -6.95 10.45 1.65
CA GLY A 226 -7.89 11.52 1.34
C GLY A 226 -7.54 12.30 0.06
N LYS A 227 -6.71 11.72 -0.82
CA LYS A 227 -6.24 12.32 -2.07
C LYS A 227 -6.20 11.27 -3.16
N GLU A 228 -6.42 11.70 -4.39
CA GLU A 228 -6.23 10.86 -5.56
C GLU A 228 -4.75 10.46 -5.72
N LEU A 229 -4.54 9.22 -6.13
CA LEU A 229 -3.29 8.69 -6.64
C LEU A 229 -3.39 8.50 -8.15
N LEU A 230 -2.43 9.08 -8.86
CA LEU A 230 -2.13 8.78 -10.25
C LEU A 230 -1.48 7.40 -10.33
N VAL A 231 -2.27 6.41 -10.74
CA VAL A 231 -1.85 5.02 -10.89
C VAL A 231 -1.74 4.67 -12.39
N PRO A 232 -0.59 4.15 -12.86
CA PRO A 232 -0.39 3.81 -14.26
C PRO A 232 -1.43 2.83 -14.80
N LYS A 233 -1.94 3.09 -16.00
CA LYS A 233 -2.87 2.21 -16.71
C LYS A 233 -2.32 0.79 -16.83
N VAL A 234 -1.06 0.62 -17.20
CA VAL A 234 -0.40 -0.70 -17.29
C VAL A 234 -0.49 -1.53 -16.00
N TYR A 235 -0.57 -0.88 -14.83
CA TYR A 235 -0.70 -1.55 -13.53
C TYR A 235 -2.15 -1.94 -13.21
N MET A 236 -3.11 -1.11 -13.61
CA MET A 236 -4.54 -1.36 -13.41
C MET A 236 -5.15 -2.29 -14.45
N GLU A 237 -4.65 -2.24 -15.68
CA GLU A 237 -5.18 -2.98 -16.84
C GLU A 237 -4.58 -4.39 -16.97
N ALA A 238 -3.50 -4.72 -16.25
CA ALA A 238 -2.99 -6.09 -16.17
C ALA A 238 -4.01 -6.98 -15.47
N ASP A 239 -4.22 -8.22 -15.94
CA ASP A 239 -5.18 -9.16 -15.35
C ASP A 239 -4.72 -9.58 -13.95
N LYS A 240 -3.43 -9.90 -13.80
CA LYS A 240 -2.80 -10.25 -12.52
C LYS A 240 -1.56 -9.41 -12.24
N VAL A 241 -1.34 -9.09 -10.97
CA VAL A 241 -0.13 -8.42 -10.49
C VAL A 241 0.61 -9.31 -9.49
N ILE A 242 1.87 -9.59 -9.75
CA ILE A 242 2.78 -10.28 -8.83
C ILE A 242 3.83 -9.30 -8.32
N THR A 243 3.88 -9.06 -7.01
CA THR A 243 4.93 -8.24 -6.39
C THR A 243 6.12 -9.12 -6.02
N VAL A 244 7.32 -8.77 -6.50
CA VAL A 244 8.58 -9.51 -6.21
C VAL A 244 9.51 -8.60 -5.42
N ALA A 245 9.29 -8.54 -4.12
CA ALA A 245 9.96 -7.63 -3.21
C ALA A 245 11.34 -8.13 -2.77
N LYS A 246 11.99 -7.33 -1.91
CA LYS A 246 13.29 -7.63 -1.31
C LYS A 246 13.19 -7.66 0.21
N LEU A 247 13.79 -8.66 0.83
CA LEU A 247 13.94 -8.79 2.28
C LEU A 247 15.02 -7.82 2.76
N LYS A 248 14.64 -6.58 3.10
CA LYS A 248 15.60 -5.59 3.59
C LYS A 248 15.00 -4.55 4.53
N THR A 249 15.84 -4.02 5.42
CA THR A 249 15.50 -2.89 6.29
C THR A 249 15.40 -1.57 5.52
N HIS A 250 14.80 -0.59 6.18
CA HIS A 250 14.58 0.76 5.68
C HIS A 250 14.74 1.78 6.81
N PHE A 251 15.56 2.80 6.60
CA PHE A 251 15.92 3.77 7.65
C PHE A 251 14.72 4.59 8.17
N GLN A 252 13.79 4.98 7.29
CA GLN A 252 12.60 5.76 7.66
C GLN A 252 11.77 5.05 8.75
N PRO A 253 11.48 5.71 9.90
CA PRO A 253 10.66 5.20 11.00
C PRO A 253 9.32 4.61 10.63
N GLU A 254 8.68 5.14 9.60
CA GLU A 254 7.35 4.73 9.16
C GLU A 254 7.40 3.48 8.26
N ALA A 255 8.54 3.19 7.64
CA ALA A 255 8.75 2.01 6.82
C ALA A 255 9.38 0.88 7.62
N VAL A 256 10.55 1.08 8.23
CA VAL A 256 11.34 0.06 8.96
C VAL A 256 11.90 -1.06 8.07
N VAL A 257 11.11 -1.58 7.14
CA VAL A 257 11.47 -2.61 6.15
C VAL A 257 10.93 -2.27 4.76
N THR A 258 11.34 -3.04 3.75
CA THR A 258 10.80 -2.99 2.38
C THR A 258 9.66 -3.96 2.18
N LEU A 259 9.92 -5.24 1.94
CA LEU A 259 8.88 -6.28 1.77
C LEU A 259 7.79 -5.90 0.74
N SER A 260 6.68 -6.63 0.70
CA SER A 260 5.70 -6.65 -0.40
C SER A 260 4.80 -5.42 -0.41
N ILE A 261 4.24 -5.04 0.74
CA ILE A 261 3.29 -3.92 0.85
C ILE A 261 3.95 -2.61 0.41
N LYS A 262 5.15 -2.31 0.93
CA LYS A 262 5.89 -1.11 0.52
C LYS A 262 6.43 -1.22 -0.90
N ASN A 263 6.68 -2.42 -1.42
CA ASN A 263 7.13 -2.56 -2.80
C ASN A 263 6.12 -1.90 -3.75
N CYS A 264 4.81 -2.07 -3.53
CA CYS A 264 3.71 -1.43 -4.29
C CYS A 264 3.82 0.10 -4.39
N TYR A 265 4.53 0.76 -3.47
CA TYR A 265 4.86 2.19 -3.56
C TYR A 265 5.69 2.55 -4.82
N GLY A 266 6.41 1.57 -5.39
CA GLY A 266 7.09 1.69 -6.67
C GLY A 266 6.16 1.61 -7.89
N ALA A 267 4.88 1.23 -7.71
CA ALA A 267 3.88 1.25 -8.78
C ALA A 267 3.43 2.67 -9.15
N ILE A 268 3.83 3.67 -8.36
CA ILE A 268 3.49 5.08 -8.57
C ILE A 268 4.73 5.82 -9.10
N SER A 269 4.54 6.53 -10.22
CA SER A 269 5.58 7.36 -10.83
C SER A 269 5.94 8.51 -9.91
N SER A 270 7.20 8.59 -9.49
CA SER A 270 7.66 9.67 -8.60
C SER A 270 7.59 11.04 -9.28
N LYS A 271 7.85 11.09 -10.59
CA LYS A 271 7.90 12.32 -11.39
C LYS A 271 6.59 13.11 -11.36
N LEU A 272 5.46 12.42 -11.25
CA LEU A 272 4.12 13.05 -11.21
C LEU A 272 3.87 13.84 -9.91
N TYR A 273 4.69 13.63 -8.89
CA TYR A 273 4.59 14.28 -7.59
C TYR A 273 5.77 15.23 -7.34
N GLY A 274 6.32 15.81 -8.41
CA GLY A 274 7.25 16.95 -8.33
C GLY A 274 8.70 16.61 -8.00
N THR A 275 9.06 15.33 -7.82
CA THR A 275 10.46 14.92 -7.56
C THR A 275 10.78 13.58 -8.21
N SER A 276 12.00 13.37 -8.69
CA SER A 276 12.41 12.06 -9.21
C SER A 276 12.66 11.01 -8.11
N ASN A 277 12.79 11.44 -6.85
CA ASN A 277 13.27 10.63 -5.72
C ASN A 277 12.16 10.27 -4.70
N LYS A 278 10.89 10.33 -5.11
CA LYS A 278 9.69 9.98 -4.30
C LYS A 278 9.41 10.88 -3.09
N ILE A 279 10.19 11.94 -2.84
CA ILE A 279 9.97 12.85 -1.69
C ILE A 279 8.57 13.49 -1.75
N GLY A 280 8.13 13.92 -2.93
CA GLY A 280 6.80 14.50 -3.07
C GLY A 280 5.68 13.53 -2.70
N LEU A 281 5.84 12.25 -3.03
CA LEU A 281 4.90 11.20 -2.64
C LEU A 281 4.99 10.90 -1.13
N HIS A 282 6.18 10.93 -0.53
CA HIS A 282 6.34 10.79 0.93
C HIS A 282 5.58 11.90 1.68
N ASN A 283 5.67 13.13 1.18
CA ASN A 283 5.01 14.30 1.78
C ASN A 283 3.48 14.26 1.67
N MET A 284 2.90 13.38 0.84
CA MET A 284 1.45 13.20 0.76
C MET A 284 0.88 12.41 1.94
N GLY A 285 1.70 11.55 2.56
CA GLY A 285 1.33 10.57 3.58
C GLY A 285 2.02 9.24 3.27
N PHE A 286 3.06 8.88 4.02
CA PHE A 286 3.94 7.79 3.59
C PHE A 286 3.30 6.41 3.80
N VAL A 287 2.76 6.13 4.99
CA VAL A 287 2.03 4.89 5.28
C VAL A 287 0.68 4.91 4.55
N GLU A 288 0.00 6.05 4.59
CA GLU A 288 -1.32 6.24 3.98
C GLU A 288 -1.29 5.94 2.49
N THR A 289 -0.27 6.42 1.78
CA THR A 289 -0.10 6.11 0.35
C THR A 289 0.20 4.62 0.11
N MET A 290 0.94 3.94 1.00
CA MET A 290 1.17 2.48 0.87
C MET A 290 -0.12 1.70 1.04
N ILE A 291 -0.98 2.08 1.98
CA ILE A 291 -2.29 1.45 2.16
C ILE A 291 -3.20 1.77 0.99
N GLU A 292 -3.22 3.02 0.54
CA GLU A 292 -4.08 3.46 -0.56
C GLU A 292 -3.79 2.71 -1.87
N ILE A 293 -2.51 2.59 -2.27
CA ILE A 293 -2.17 1.85 -3.50
C ILE A 293 -2.55 0.37 -3.42
N ASN A 294 -2.42 -0.24 -2.24
CA ASN A 294 -2.82 -1.63 -2.04
C ASN A 294 -4.35 -1.78 -1.93
N LYS A 295 -5.11 -0.76 -1.51
CA LYS A 295 -6.58 -0.75 -1.64
C LYS A 295 -7.02 -0.59 -3.10
N ILE A 296 -6.32 0.23 -3.89
CA ILE A 296 -6.62 0.45 -5.31
C ILE A 296 -6.34 -0.81 -6.13
N ARG A 297 -5.15 -1.39 -5.98
CA ARG A 297 -4.71 -2.59 -6.72
C ARG A 297 -3.77 -3.41 -5.83
N ARG A 298 -4.39 -4.27 -5.01
CA ARG A 298 -3.67 -5.28 -4.24
C ARG A 298 -3.07 -6.31 -5.21
N PRO A 299 -1.76 -6.60 -5.14
CA PRO A 299 -1.17 -7.73 -5.87
C PRO A 299 -1.91 -9.04 -5.58
N ASP A 300 -2.06 -9.86 -6.61
CA ASP A 300 -2.70 -11.17 -6.52
C ASP A 300 -1.76 -12.23 -5.92
N PHE A 301 -0.44 -11.97 -5.95
CA PHE A 301 0.56 -12.84 -5.34
C PHE A 301 1.82 -12.04 -4.95
N ALA A 302 2.48 -12.44 -3.87
CA ALA A 302 3.74 -11.87 -3.40
C ALA A 302 4.85 -12.91 -3.39
N VAL A 303 6.06 -12.46 -3.71
CA VAL A 303 7.32 -13.17 -3.51
C VAL A 303 8.31 -12.21 -2.87
N ILE A 304 8.97 -12.61 -1.79
CA ILE A 304 10.02 -11.82 -1.13
C ILE A 304 11.37 -12.51 -1.35
N ASP A 305 12.24 -11.86 -2.12
CA ASP A 305 13.63 -12.26 -2.29
C ASP A 305 14.45 -11.96 -1.03
N GLY A 306 14.81 -13.01 -0.29
CA GLY A 306 15.70 -12.94 0.86
C GLY A 306 16.94 -13.84 0.73
N ILE A 307 17.31 -14.29 -0.47
CA ILE A 307 18.51 -15.15 -0.60
C ILE A 307 19.73 -14.38 -0.10
N ILE A 308 19.84 -13.12 -0.57
CA ILE A 308 20.71 -12.10 0.02
C ILE A 308 19.80 -10.97 0.50
N GLY A 309 19.46 -11.00 1.79
CA GLY A 309 18.73 -9.95 2.49
C GLY A 309 19.62 -8.76 2.86
N GLY A 310 19.04 -7.66 3.32
CA GLY A 310 19.79 -6.45 3.68
C GLY A 310 19.39 -5.86 5.03
N GLU A 311 20.38 -5.56 5.87
CA GLU A 311 20.17 -4.95 7.19
C GLU A 311 20.88 -3.60 7.33
N GLY A 312 20.62 -2.87 8.42
CA GLY A 312 21.18 -1.55 8.71
C GLY A 312 20.49 -0.42 7.95
N TYR A 313 21.30 0.52 7.42
CA TYR A 313 20.83 1.80 6.86
C TYR A 313 20.32 1.69 5.40
N GLY A 314 19.45 0.70 5.15
CA GLY A 314 18.71 0.54 3.91
C GLY A 314 17.79 1.74 3.61
N PRO A 315 17.29 1.90 2.37
CA PRO A 315 17.18 0.87 1.34
C PRO A 315 18.39 0.78 0.40
N VAL A 316 19.38 1.67 0.56
CA VAL A 316 20.56 1.79 -0.30
C VAL A 316 21.83 1.30 0.39
N ASP A 317 22.10 1.78 1.60
CA ASP A 317 23.33 1.51 2.35
C ASP A 317 23.09 0.36 3.34
N ASN A 318 22.67 -0.78 2.79
CA ASN A 318 22.41 -2.00 3.56
C ASN A 318 23.61 -2.93 3.57
N THR A 319 23.82 -3.58 4.72
CA THR A 319 24.76 -4.69 4.89
C THR A 319 24.11 -5.97 4.37
N PRO A 320 24.76 -6.72 3.46
CA PRO A 320 24.25 -8.01 2.99
C PRO A 320 24.15 -9.06 4.09
N VAL A 321 23.04 -9.80 4.11
CA VAL A 321 22.76 -10.92 5.01
C VAL A 321 22.40 -12.14 4.17
N GLU A 322 23.21 -13.20 4.22
CA GLU A 322 22.96 -14.47 3.52
C GLU A 322 21.82 -15.25 4.20
N SER A 323 20.59 -14.77 4.02
CA SER A 323 19.42 -15.33 4.69
C SER A 323 18.92 -16.60 3.99
N ASN A 324 19.27 -16.78 2.71
CA ASN A 324 19.04 -17.99 1.92
C ASN A 324 17.56 -18.43 1.95
N ILE A 325 16.64 -17.47 1.84
CA ILE A 325 15.21 -17.70 2.03
C ILE A 325 14.38 -16.95 0.99
N ILE A 326 13.27 -17.55 0.57
CA ILE A 326 12.20 -16.91 -0.21
C ILE A 326 10.88 -17.14 0.52
N PHE A 327 10.05 -16.10 0.60
CA PHE A 327 8.67 -16.18 1.06
C PHE A 327 7.73 -15.95 -0.12
N ALA A 328 6.60 -16.66 -0.16
CA ALA A 328 5.61 -16.52 -1.22
C ALA A 328 4.19 -16.72 -0.69
N GLY A 329 3.20 -16.10 -1.33
CA GLY A 329 1.79 -16.28 -0.96
C GLY A 329 0.84 -15.30 -1.62
N LYS A 330 -0.46 -15.63 -1.59
CA LYS A 330 -1.55 -14.81 -2.13
C LYS A 330 -1.89 -13.62 -1.22
N ASP A 331 -1.84 -13.81 0.08
CA ASP A 331 -2.05 -12.74 1.06
C ASP A 331 -0.73 -12.00 1.31
N ILE A 332 -0.60 -10.80 0.72
CA ILE A 332 0.63 -10.00 0.81
C ILE A 332 0.97 -9.56 2.24
N ALA A 333 -0.03 -9.38 3.11
CA ALA A 333 0.20 -8.94 4.49
C ALA A 333 0.62 -10.12 5.36
N ALA A 334 0.10 -11.32 5.07
CA ALA A 334 0.56 -12.55 5.71
C ALA A 334 2.03 -12.83 5.34
N VAL A 335 2.38 -12.72 4.05
CA VAL A 335 3.75 -12.89 3.57
C VAL A 335 4.70 -11.89 4.26
N ASP A 336 4.32 -10.61 4.35
CA ASP A 336 5.10 -9.60 5.05
C ASP A 336 5.21 -9.89 6.55
N THR A 337 4.12 -10.33 7.20
CA THR A 337 4.10 -10.71 8.63
C THR A 337 5.06 -11.85 8.95
N ILE A 338 5.09 -12.90 8.13
CA ILE A 338 6.03 -14.01 8.32
C ILE A 338 7.48 -13.55 8.08
N ALA A 339 7.72 -12.73 7.06
CA ALA A 339 9.04 -12.16 6.80
C ALA A 339 9.51 -11.23 7.94
N LEU A 340 8.62 -10.43 8.53
CA LEU A 340 8.93 -9.60 9.71
C LEU A 340 9.36 -10.46 10.89
N ASN A 341 8.59 -11.51 11.19
CA ASN A 341 8.94 -12.43 12.26
C ASN A 341 10.32 -13.04 12.00
N PHE A 342 10.58 -13.53 10.78
CA PHE A 342 11.90 -14.05 10.40
C PHE A 342 13.03 -13.04 10.57
N MET A 343 12.81 -11.76 10.27
CA MET A 343 13.80 -10.70 10.42
C MET A 343 14.00 -10.26 11.88
N GLY A 344 13.16 -10.69 12.82
CA GLY A 344 13.24 -10.29 14.23
C GLY A 344 12.52 -8.99 14.55
N PHE A 345 11.60 -8.53 13.70
CA PHE A 345 10.77 -7.37 13.96
C PHE A 345 9.37 -7.78 14.45
N GLU A 346 8.85 -7.04 15.41
CA GLU A 346 7.47 -7.15 15.87
C GLU A 346 6.53 -6.31 15.00
N LEU A 347 5.28 -6.76 14.82
CA LEU A 347 4.29 -6.06 13.99
C LEU A 347 4.11 -4.58 14.39
N ASP A 348 4.08 -4.31 15.70
CA ASP A 348 3.93 -2.96 16.25
C ASP A 348 5.11 -2.01 15.92
N GLN A 349 6.25 -2.56 15.52
CA GLN A 349 7.42 -1.77 15.11
C GLN A 349 7.34 -1.35 13.64
N VAL A 350 6.42 -1.92 12.85
CA VAL A 350 6.38 -1.76 11.39
C VAL A 350 5.02 -1.17 10.98
N PRO A 351 4.89 0.18 10.96
CA PRO A 351 3.60 0.85 10.84
C PRO A 351 2.80 0.47 9.59
N HIS A 352 3.45 0.31 8.44
CA HIS A 352 2.76 0.02 7.19
C HIS A 352 2.21 -1.42 7.10
N VAL A 353 2.88 -2.41 7.70
CA VAL A 353 2.37 -3.79 7.76
C VAL A 353 1.21 -3.87 8.76
N LYS A 354 1.36 -3.24 9.93
CA LYS A 354 0.28 -3.11 10.91
C LYS A 354 -0.96 -2.45 10.30
N ALA A 355 -0.78 -1.32 9.62
CA ALA A 355 -1.87 -0.59 8.97
C ALA A 355 -2.55 -1.40 7.86
N ALA A 356 -1.83 -2.33 7.19
CA ALA A 356 -2.43 -3.22 6.20
C ALA A 356 -3.44 -4.18 6.84
N GLY A 357 -3.10 -4.78 7.99
CA GLY A 357 -4.05 -5.59 8.76
C GLY A 357 -5.27 -4.79 9.25
N GLU A 358 -5.03 -3.59 9.78
CA GLU A 358 -6.10 -2.68 10.24
C GLU A 358 -7.05 -2.22 9.12
N ASN A 359 -6.61 -2.30 7.85
CA ASN A 359 -7.38 -1.92 6.67
C ASN A 359 -7.85 -3.14 5.85
N ASN A 360 -7.84 -4.36 6.41
CA ASN A 360 -8.28 -5.59 5.76
C ASN A 360 -7.54 -5.91 4.44
N LEU A 361 -6.29 -5.47 4.32
CA LEU A 361 -5.47 -5.76 3.13
C LEU A 361 -4.83 -7.14 3.18
N GLY A 362 -4.96 -7.85 4.31
CA GLY A 362 -4.46 -9.20 4.53
C GLY A 362 -4.40 -9.52 6.03
N ILE A 363 -4.04 -10.75 6.37
CA ILE A 363 -3.90 -11.19 7.76
C ILE A 363 -2.52 -10.83 8.31
N THR A 364 -2.49 -10.17 9.47
CA THR A 364 -1.25 -9.83 10.20
C THR A 364 -1.15 -10.48 11.57
N ASP A 365 -2.14 -11.28 11.95
CA ASP A 365 -2.07 -12.14 13.12
C ASP A 365 -1.27 -13.40 12.77
N TYR A 366 -0.06 -13.52 13.34
CA TYR A 366 0.87 -14.61 13.06
C TYR A 366 0.24 -15.99 13.28
N ASP A 367 -0.58 -16.13 14.34
CA ASP A 367 -1.18 -17.40 14.73
C ASP A 367 -2.29 -17.87 13.77
N GLN A 368 -2.77 -16.98 12.89
CA GLN A 368 -3.77 -17.29 11.84
C GLN A 368 -3.13 -17.68 10.51
N ILE A 369 -1.81 -17.52 10.36
CA ILE A 369 -1.11 -17.76 9.09
C ILE A 369 -0.57 -19.19 9.09
N GLN A 370 -0.94 -19.96 8.07
CA GLN A 370 -0.37 -21.29 7.85
C GLN A 370 0.97 -21.15 7.11
N VAL A 371 2.06 -21.62 7.74
CA VAL A 371 3.39 -21.58 7.14
C VAL A 371 3.77 -22.96 6.62
N GLU A 372 4.10 -23.05 5.33
CA GLU A 372 4.49 -24.29 4.67
C GLU A 372 5.94 -24.21 4.17
N GLY A 373 6.71 -25.29 4.38
CA GLY A 373 8.12 -25.36 4.00
C GLY A 373 9.09 -25.22 5.18
N ALA A 374 10.06 -24.32 5.08
CA ALA A 374 11.09 -24.19 6.12
C ALA A 374 10.51 -23.65 7.45
N ASN A 375 10.90 -24.27 8.57
CA ASN A 375 10.42 -23.89 9.89
C ASN A 375 11.01 -22.54 10.34
N ILE A 376 10.21 -21.47 10.31
CA ILE A 376 10.62 -20.10 10.63
C ILE A 376 11.17 -19.97 12.06
N GLU A 377 10.57 -20.64 13.03
CA GLU A 377 10.98 -20.55 14.45
C GLU A 377 12.40 -21.10 14.69
N GLU A 378 12.85 -22.05 13.87
CA GLU A 378 14.19 -22.63 13.97
C GLU A 378 15.26 -21.81 13.25
N ILE A 379 14.85 -20.94 12.32
CA ILE A 379 15.75 -20.30 11.35
C ILE A 379 15.71 -18.77 11.40
N LYS A 380 14.88 -18.22 12.29
CA LYS A 380 14.72 -16.79 12.54
C LYS A 380 16.08 -16.10 12.72
N MET A 381 16.17 -14.92 12.14
CA MET A 381 17.31 -14.03 12.21
C MET A 381 16.91 -12.76 12.97
N SER A 382 17.91 -11.98 13.37
CA SER A 382 17.70 -10.65 13.97
C SER A 382 18.45 -9.67 13.11
N PHE A 383 17.72 -8.94 12.27
CA PHE A 383 18.29 -7.94 11.38
C PHE A 383 18.57 -6.67 12.17
N ASP A 384 19.76 -6.11 11.99
CA ASP A 384 20.09 -4.80 12.54
C ASP A 384 19.37 -3.70 11.76
N ARG A 385 19.02 -2.60 12.43
CA ARG A 385 18.37 -1.44 11.81
C ARG A 385 19.19 -0.17 11.96
#